data_AF-E9DQH9-F1
#
_entry.id   AF-E9DQH9-F1
#
_cell.length_a   1.000
_cell.length_b   1.000
_cell.length_c   1.000
_cell.angle_alpha   90.00
_cell.angle_beta   90.00
_cell.angle_gamma   90.00
#
_symmetry.space_group_name_H-M   'P 1'
#
loop_
_entity.id
_entity.type
_entity.pdbx_description
1 polymer ?
#
loop_
_entity_poly.entity_id
_entity_poly.type
_entity_poly.pdbx_seq_one_letter_code
_entity_poly.pdbx_strand_id
1 'polypeptide(L)'
;MQLAIDGLIALVVVVSHLVISARLAYLDVFNYRYIPYVVVVAVVKWLAKILWQIDIPDAIYLLVFIFLEKPQASREEKYFCAFFAPVFWTLVTSFFSFYLFRVFFNKPIDLVPNNLGILAVDSVVLPFFLGLQKMFGLDRFFEKPFEGLQDKYKSMLLQVDMILIISYLLILFKQEIFSLLLSQTYLPGYPQIYIWVGLLIHMYILVRFVSYSKDVRDSEILREQEEHLRSLEAYNQKIEAAYKSVRSFKHDYENVLISMQTSIDSGDFNLIEQTYQDILKKAGQELIEEDDENAS
;
A
#
# COMPACT_ATOMS: atom_id res chain seq x y z
N MET A 1 -33.38 12.80 24.99
CA MET A 1 -32.43 13.57 24.16
C MET A 1 -30.99 13.12 24.44
N GLN A 2 -30.51 13.15 25.69
CA GLN A 2 -29.16 12.73 26.07
C GLN A 2 -28.77 11.32 25.59
N LEU A 3 -29.59 10.30 25.89
CA LEU A 3 -29.40 8.92 25.45
C LEU A 3 -29.24 8.74 23.93
N ALA A 4 -29.96 9.55 23.15
CA ALA A 4 -29.88 9.51 21.69
C ALA A 4 -28.57 10.13 21.19
N ILE A 5 -28.09 11.19 21.84
CA ILE A 5 -26.79 11.81 21.51
C ILE A 5 -25.65 10.86 21.91
N ASP A 6 -25.74 10.18 23.06
CA ASP A 6 -24.73 9.19 23.48
C ASP A 6 -24.68 7.99 22.52
N GLY A 7 -25.82 7.55 22.01
CA GLY A 7 -25.90 6.53 20.97
C GLY A 7 -25.28 6.99 19.64
N LEU A 8 -25.52 8.26 19.27
CA LEU A 8 -24.92 8.85 18.07
C LEU A 8 -23.40 8.98 18.18
N ILE A 9 -22.88 9.38 19.34
CA ILE A 9 -21.44 9.42 19.62
C ILE A 9 -20.85 8.02 19.48
N ALA A 10 -21.46 7.01 20.10
CA ALA A 10 -21.00 5.63 19.99
C ALA A 10 -20.96 5.15 18.52
N LEU A 11 -21.98 5.51 17.72
CA LEU A 11 -22.02 5.20 16.30
C LEU A 11 -20.89 5.89 15.52
N VAL A 12 -20.69 7.20 15.71
CA VAL A 12 -19.62 7.96 15.05
C VAL A 12 -18.25 7.40 15.39
N VAL A 13 -18.01 7.07 16.66
CA VAL A 13 -16.78 6.43 17.12
C VAL A 13 -16.58 5.09 16.41
N VAL A 14 -17.55 4.18 16.44
CA VAL A 14 -17.41 2.84 15.84
C VAL A 14 -17.21 2.92 14.32
N VAL A 15 -17.98 3.77 13.63
CA VAL A 15 -17.81 4.01 12.19
C VAL A 15 -16.41 4.53 11.90
N SER A 16 -15.92 5.48 12.68
CA SER A 16 -14.59 6.05 12.48
C SER A 16 -13.47 5.03 12.64
N HIS A 17 -13.52 4.26 13.71
CA HIS A 17 -12.59 3.17 13.95
C HIS A 17 -12.61 2.15 12.82
N LEU A 18 -13.80 1.71 12.41
CA LEU A 18 -13.94 0.70 11.37
C LEU A 18 -13.43 1.20 10.02
N VAL A 19 -13.79 2.42 9.63
CA VAL A 19 -13.35 3.03 8.36
C VAL A 19 -11.84 3.14 8.30
N ILE A 20 -11.20 3.61 9.38
CA ILE A 20 -9.74 3.72 9.47
C ILE A 20 -9.11 2.33 9.36
N SER A 21 -9.54 1.37 10.19
CA SER A 21 -9.00 0.00 10.17
C SER A 21 -9.22 -0.70 8.83
N ALA A 22 -10.38 -0.53 8.21
CA ALA A 22 -10.69 -1.13 6.91
C ALA A 22 -9.83 -0.54 5.78
N ARG A 23 -9.59 0.78 5.77
CA ARG A 23 -8.63 1.40 4.83
C ARG A 23 -7.22 0.83 5.01
N LEU A 24 -6.74 0.74 6.25
CA LEU A 24 -5.41 0.17 6.54
C LEU A 24 -5.31 -1.31 6.15
N ALA A 25 -6.44 -2.03 6.19
CA ALA A 25 -6.56 -3.43 5.82
C ALA A 25 -6.82 -3.67 4.32
N TYR A 26 -6.83 -2.62 3.49
CA TYR A 26 -7.11 -2.70 2.04
C TYR A 26 -8.53 -3.19 1.72
N LEU A 27 -9.48 -2.96 2.63
CA LEU A 27 -10.88 -3.35 2.46
C LEU A 27 -11.71 -2.19 1.92
N ASP A 28 -12.70 -2.50 1.09
CA ASP A 28 -13.62 -1.50 0.56
C ASP A 28 -14.64 -1.07 1.62
N VAL A 29 -14.32 0.03 2.28
CA VAL A 29 -15.02 0.56 3.46
C VAL A 29 -16.52 0.79 3.25
N PHE A 30 -16.95 1.12 2.02
CA PHE A 30 -18.36 1.43 1.74
C PHE A 30 -19.19 0.22 1.33
N ASN A 31 -18.62 -0.98 1.47
CA ASN A 31 -19.38 -2.20 1.23
C ASN A 31 -20.50 -2.34 2.28
N TYR A 32 -21.76 -2.39 1.81
CA TYR A 32 -22.96 -2.55 2.65
C TYR A 32 -22.88 -3.79 3.56
N ARG A 33 -22.01 -4.77 3.25
CA ARG A 33 -21.74 -5.96 4.08
C ARG A 33 -21.30 -5.63 5.51
N TYR A 34 -20.67 -4.49 5.75
CA TYR A 34 -20.14 -4.12 7.07
C TYR A 34 -21.16 -3.40 7.98
N ILE A 35 -22.28 -2.94 7.42
CA ILE A 35 -23.30 -2.19 8.17
C ILE A 35 -23.86 -3.00 9.36
N PRO A 36 -24.22 -4.30 9.21
CA PRO A 36 -24.71 -5.08 10.36
C PRO A 36 -23.68 -5.18 11.48
N TYR A 37 -22.39 -5.33 11.14
CA TYR A 37 -21.32 -5.41 12.12
C TYR A 37 -21.17 -4.09 12.91
N VAL A 38 -21.16 -2.95 12.21
CA VAL A 38 -21.13 -1.61 12.83
C VAL A 38 -22.30 -1.43 13.79
N VAL A 39 -23.51 -1.76 13.34
CA VAL A 39 -24.74 -1.59 14.12
C VAL A 39 -24.68 -2.46 15.38
N VAL A 40 -24.30 -3.73 15.26
CA VAL A 40 -24.18 -4.64 16.41
C VAL A 40 -23.15 -4.13 17.41
N VAL A 41 -21.95 -3.76 16.96
CA VAL A 41 -20.89 -3.27 17.86
C VAL A 41 -21.30 -1.96 18.53
N ALA A 42 -21.89 -1.02 17.80
CA ALA A 42 -22.35 0.25 18.36
C ALA A 42 -23.45 0.04 19.41
N VAL A 43 -24.42 -0.83 19.14
CA VAL A 43 -25.49 -1.17 20.09
C VAL A 43 -24.93 -1.87 21.32
N VAL A 44 -24.04 -2.85 21.15
CA VAL A 44 -23.42 -3.57 22.27
C VAL A 44 -22.59 -2.63 23.14
N LYS A 45 -21.77 -1.75 22.55
CA LYS A 45 -21.01 -0.73 23.31
C LYS A 45 -21.93 0.22 24.06
N TRP A 46 -22.98 0.72 23.40
CA TRP A 46 -23.94 1.64 24.00
C TRP A 46 -24.70 0.98 25.16
N LEU A 47 -25.18 -0.25 24.98
CA LEU A 47 -25.84 -1.03 26.03
C LEU A 47 -24.89 -1.35 27.19
N ALA A 48 -23.64 -1.75 26.90
CA ALA A 48 -22.67 -2.07 27.93
C ALA A 48 -22.36 -0.86 28.83
N LYS A 49 -22.23 0.32 28.21
CA LYS A 49 -22.03 1.58 28.91
C LYS A 49 -23.23 1.96 29.77
N ILE A 50 -24.45 1.78 29.27
CA ILE A 50 -25.67 2.15 30.01
C ILE A 50 -25.98 1.18 31.15
N LEU A 51 -25.92 -0.12 30.88
CA LEU A 51 -26.40 -1.15 31.82
C LEU A 51 -25.37 -1.48 32.88
N TRP A 52 -24.08 -1.54 32.52
CA TRP A 52 -23.02 -2.01 33.40
C TRP A 52 -21.93 -0.98 33.65
N GLN A 53 -22.00 0.21 33.04
CA GLN A 53 -20.94 1.23 33.10
C GLN A 53 -19.56 0.68 32.67
N ILE A 54 -19.56 -0.35 31.83
CA ILE A 54 -18.35 -0.96 31.27
C ILE A 54 -18.06 -0.32 29.93
N ASP A 55 -16.82 0.16 29.74
CA ASP A 55 -16.33 0.56 28.42
C ASP A 55 -15.59 -0.61 27.78
N ILE A 56 -16.07 -1.05 26.61
CA ILE A 56 -15.48 -2.17 25.89
C ILE A 56 -14.24 -1.64 25.13
N PRO A 57 -13.04 -2.19 25.38
CA PRO A 57 -11.82 -1.75 24.70
C PRO A 57 -11.95 -1.85 23.17
N ASP A 58 -11.68 -0.74 22.48
CA ASP A 58 -11.91 -0.62 21.04
C ASP A 58 -11.12 -1.64 20.20
N ALA A 59 -9.91 -1.97 20.67
CA ALA A 59 -9.05 -2.93 20.00
C ALA A 59 -9.69 -4.33 19.90
N ILE A 60 -10.57 -4.72 20.83
CA ILE A 60 -11.14 -6.07 20.87
C ILE A 60 -12.07 -6.30 19.67
N TYR A 61 -13.03 -5.39 19.46
CA TYR A 61 -13.96 -5.56 18.34
C TYR A 61 -13.23 -5.41 17.00
N LEU A 62 -12.29 -4.46 16.88
CA LEU A 62 -11.50 -4.31 15.64
C LEU A 62 -10.68 -5.55 15.32
N LEU A 63 -10.13 -6.21 16.33
CA LEU A 63 -9.41 -7.46 16.15
C LEU A 63 -10.35 -8.56 15.67
N VAL A 64 -11.54 -8.70 16.27
CA VAL A 64 -12.57 -9.64 15.78
C VAL A 64 -12.95 -9.35 14.33
N PHE A 65 -13.17 -8.08 13.97
CA PHE A 65 -13.50 -7.66 12.61
C PHE A 65 -12.43 -8.09 11.60
N ILE A 66 -11.17 -7.75 11.86
CA ILE A 66 -10.07 -8.04 10.95
C ILE A 66 -9.77 -9.54 10.84
N PHE A 67 -9.92 -10.30 11.93
CA PHE A 67 -9.75 -11.76 11.89
C PHE A 67 -10.82 -12.46 11.06
N LEU A 68 -12.06 -11.95 11.06
CA LEU A 68 -13.15 -12.47 10.23
C LEU A 68 -12.98 -12.11 8.76
N GLU A 69 -12.61 -10.85 8.48
CA GLU A 69 -12.60 -10.34 7.11
C GLU A 69 -11.29 -10.62 6.34
N LYS A 70 -10.16 -10.73 7.05
CA LYS A 70 -8.85 -10.95 6.44
C LYS A 70 -8.11 -12.13 7.09
N PRO A 71 -8.64 -13.37 7.01
CA PRO A 71 -8.02 -14.53 7.66
C PRO A 71 -6.62 -14.82 7.11
N GLN A 72 -6.38 -14.58 5.82
CA GLN A 72 -5.11 -14.80 5.13
C GLN A 72 -4.03 -13.75 5.44
N ALA A 73 -4.37 -12.64 6.10
CA ALA A 73 -3.37 -11.63 6.45
C ALA A 73 -2.37 -12.16 7.48
N SER A 74 -1.15 -11.62 7.39
CA SER A 74 -0.11 -11.79 8.39
C SER A 74 -0.60 -11.33 9.77
N ARG A 75 -0.03 -11.87 10.84
CA ARG A 75 -0.47 -11.52 12.21
C ARG A 75 -0.21 -10.04 12.49
N GLU A 76 0.89 -9.54 11.96
CA GLU A 76 1.37 -8.17 12.10
C GLU A 76 0.40 -7.19 11.44
N GLU A 77 -0.04 -7.43 10.20
CA GLU A 77 -1.07 -6.60 9.57
C GLU A 77 -2.37 -6.53 10.37
N LYS A 78 -2.76 -7.64 11.00
CA LYS A 78 -4.00 -7.69 11.80
C LYS A 78 -3.89 -6.81 13.04
N TYR A 79 -2.77 -6.91 13.77
CA TYR A 79 -2.53 -6.08 14.95
C TYR A 79 -2.41 -4.60 14.58
N PHE A 80 -1.69 -4.30 13.50
CA PHE A 80 -1.55 -2.93 13.02
C PHE A 80 -2.92 -2.28 12.78
N CYS A 81 -3.79 -2.94 12.01
CA CYS A 81 -5.11 -2.42 11.69
C CYS A 81 -6.00 -2.28 12.94
N ALA A 82 -5.87 -3.19 13.91
CA ALA A 82 -6.69 -3.18 15.12
C ALA A 82 -6.27 -2.12 16.14
N PHE A 83 -4.96 -1.88 16.30
CA PHE A 83 -4.44 -0.95 17.32
C PHE A 83 -4.19 0.47 16.78
N PHE A 84 -3.96 0.65 15.48
CA PHE A 84 -3.73 1.98 14.93
C PHE A 84 -4.95 2.89 15.12
N ALA A 85 -6.16 2.42 14.77
CA ALA A 85 -7.35 3.26 14.78
C ALA A 85 -7.71 3.78 16.20
N PRO A 86 -7.73 2.96 17.26
CA PRO A 86 -8.01 3.44 18.62
C PRO A 86 -7.00 4.45 19.16
N VAL A 87 -5.71 4.20 18.91
CA VAL A 87 -4.65 5.08 19.40
C VAL A 87 -4.68 6.41 18.64
N PHE A 88 -4.80 6.36 17.31
CA PHE A 88 -4.95 7.55 16.48
C PHE A 88 -6.19 8.36 16.89
N TRP A 89 -7.34 7.70 17.05
CA TRP A 89 -8.57 8.33 17.50
C TRP A 89 -8.38 9.08 18.82
N THR A 90 -7.80 8.41 19.81
CA THR A 90 -7.60 9.00 21.14
C THR A 90 -6.67 10.22 21.09
N LEU A 91 -5.58 10.16 20.31
CA LEU A 91 -4.65 11.28 20.20
C LEU A 91 -5.27 12.48 19.48
N VAL A 92 -5.99 12.24 18.39
CA VAL A 92 -6.64 13.28 17.60
C VAL A 92 -7.74 13.94 18.43
N THR A 93 -8.65 13.16 19.01
CA THR A 93 -9.71 13.70 19.89
C THR A 93 -9.12 14.47 21.07
N SER A 94 -8.06 13.96 21.71
CA SER A 94 -7.39 14.67 22.80
C SER A 94 -6.75 15.99 22.34
N PHE A 95 -6.14 16.02 21.17
CA PHE A 95 -5.56 17.23 20.58
C PHE A 95 -6.64 18.27 20.26
N PHE A 96 -7.70 17.87 19.54
CA PHE A 96 -8.77 18.78 19.13
C PHE A 96 -9.61 19.26 20.31
N SER A 97 -9.91 18.37 21.26
CA SER A 97 -10.62 18.71 22.51
C SER A 97 -9.84 19.74 23.34
N PHE A 98 -8.53 19.54 23.52
CA PHE A 98 -7.74 20.43 24.36
C PHE A 98 -7.37 21.74 23.67
N TYR A 99 -6.87 21.69 22.43
CA TYR A 99 -6.34 22.88 21.75
C TYR A 99 -7.42 23.64 20.99
N LEU A 100 -8.24 22.95 20.19
CA LEU A 100 -9.22 23.63 19.35
C LEU A 100 -10.33 24.23 20.21
N PHE A 101 -10.90 23.46 21.14
CA PHE A 101 -11.96 23.97 22.00
C PHE A 101 -11.50 25.12 22.91
N ARG A 102 -10.26 25.06 23.42
CA ARG A 102 -9.70 26.14 24.25
C ARG A 102 -9.45 27.42 23.45
N VAL A 103 -9.00 27.31 22.20
CA VAL A 103 -8.77 28.47 21.31
C VAL A 103 -10.09 29.17 20.98
N PHE A 104 -11.16 28.43 20.69
CA PHE A 104 -12.43 29.02 20.26
C PHE A 104 -13.37 29.40 21.41
N PHE A 105 -13.37 28.66 22.52
CA PHE A 105 -14.35 28.85 23.61
C PHE A 105 -13.73 29.31 24.94
N ASN A 106 -12.40 29.47 24.99
CA ASN A 106 -11.63 29.87 26.18
C ASN A 106 -11.94 29.04 27.45
N LYS A 107 -12.44 27.80 27.26
CA LYS A 107 -12.77 26.83 28.31
C LYS A 107 -12.34 25.42 27.87
N PRO A 108 -11.83 24.58 28.78
CA PRO A 108 -11.63 23.16 28.49
C PRO A 108 -12.99 22.46 28.34
N ILE A 109 -13.06 21.44 27.48
CA ILE A 109 -14.32 20.72 27.19
C ILE A 109 -14.96 20.11 28.44
N ASP A 110 -14.15 19.77 29.45
CA ASP A 110 -14.60 19.18 30.72
C ASP A 110 -15.53 20.11 31.53
N LEU A 111 -15.50 21.42 31.25
CA LEU A 111 -16.41 22.41 31.85
C LEU A 111 -17.63 22.75 30.98
N VAL A 112 -17.73 22.19 29.77
CA VAL A 112 -18.86 22.38 28.86
C VAL A 112 -19.63 21.06 28.82
N PRO A 113 -20.71 20.90 29.60
CA PRO A 113 -21.54 19.70 29.64
C PRO A 113 -22.43 19.57 28.40
N ASN A 114 -21.85 19.77 27.21
CA ASN A 114 -22.56 19.72 25.95
C ASN A 114 -22.04 18.53 25.14
N ASN A 115 -22.80 17.44 25.15
CA ASN A 115 -22.54 16.25 24.33
C ASN A 115 -22.32 16.58 22.83
N LEU A 116 -22.84 17.73 22.37
CA LEU A 116 -22.59 18.23 21.01
C LEU A 116 -21.12 18.60 20.76
N GLY A 117 -20.40 19.09 21.77
CA GLY A 117 -18.96 19.40 21.64
C GLY A 117 -18.12 18.14 21.48
N ILE A 118 -18.44 17.09 22.23
CA ILE A 118 -17.82 15.77 22.12
C ILE A 118 -18.08 15.19 20.73
N LEU A 119 -19.34 15.18 20.29
CA LEU A 119 -19.73 14.73 18.96
C LEU A 119 -19.01 15.49 17.84
N ALA A 120 -18.83 16.81 17.98
CA ALA A 120 -18.12 17.62 17.01
C ALA A 120 -16.63 17.24 16.91
N VAL A 121 -15.96 17.05 18.05
CA VAL A 121 -14.54 16.62 18.08
C VAL A 121 -14.37 15.22 17.48
N ASP A 122 -15.25 14.30 17.86
CA ASP A 122 -15.27 12.93 17.34
C ASP A 122 -15.47 12.90 15.82
N SER A 123 -16.35 13.76 15.29
CA SER A 123 -16.61 13.86 13.86
C SER A 123 -15.43 14.38 13.04
N VAL A 124 -14.46 15.07 13.66
CA VAL A 124 -13.27 15.63 12.97
C VAL A 124 -12.22 14.56 12.69
N VAL A 125 -12.19 13.45 13.43
CA VAL A 125 -11.11 12.46 13.33
C VAL A 125 -11.05 11.80 11.96
N LEU A 126 -12.20 11.40 11.42
CA LEU A 126 -12.29 10.78 10.10
C LEU A 126 -11.80 11.68 8.95
N PRO A 127 -12.34 12.90 8.76
CA PRO A 127 -11.85 13.78 7.71
C PRO A 127 -10.38 14.16 7.92
N PHE A 128 -9.91 14.27 9.16
CA PHE A 128 -8.51 14.49 9.45
C PHE A 128 -7.63 13.31 8.99
N PHE A 129 -8.02 12.07 9.28
CA PHE A 129 -7.33 10.86 8.79
C PHE A 129 -7.26 10.82 7.26
N LEU A 130 -8.40 11.03 6.58
CA LEU A 130 -8.46 11.04 5.12
C LEU A 130 -7.61 12.16 4.52
N GLY A 131 -7.58 13.33 5.15
CA GLY A 131 -6.72 14.44 4.78
C GLY A 131 -5.23 14.09 4.88
N LEU A 132 -4.80 13.46 5.98
CA LEU A 132 -3.42 12.99 6.14
C LEU A 132 -3.05 11.94 5.09
N GLN A 133 -3.93 10.96 4.85
CA GLN A 133 -3.74 9.95 3.83
C GLN A 133 -3.48 10.60 2.46
N LYS A 134 -4.29 11.60 2.11
CA LYS A 134 -4.16 12.31 0.84
C LYS A 134 -2.89 13.15 0.78
N MET A 135 -2.59 13.89 1.84
CA MET A 135 -1.42 14.78 1.93
C MET A 135 -0.11 14.02 1.79
N PHE A 136 -0.02 12.82 2.35
CA PHE A 136 1.18 11.97 2.27
C PHE A 136 1.21 11.03 1.06
N GLY A 137 0.20 11.10 0.17
CA GLY A 137 0.11 10.26 -1.02
C GLY A 137 0.02 8.76 -0.71
N LEU A 138 -0.56 8.41 0.45
CA LEU A 138 -0.69 7.03 0.93
C LEU A 138 -1.86 6.29 0.27
N ASP A 139 -2.63 6.92 -0.62
CA ASP A 139 -3.75 6.31 -1.34
C ASP A 139 -3.33 5.00 -2.04
N ARG A 140 -2.26 5.07 -2.84
CA ARG A 140 -1.70 3.89 -3.52
C ARG A 140 -1.15 2.85 -2.54
N PHE A 141 -0.67 3.32 -1.38
CA PHE A 141 -0.14 2.42 -0.36
C PHE A 141 -1.23 1.59 0.31
N PHE A 142 -2.44 2.12 0.48
CA PHE A 142 -3.56 1.41 1.09
C PHE A 142 -4.52 0.78 0.06
N GLU A 143 -4.21 0.86 -1.23
CA GLU A 143 -5.01 0.26 -2.31
C GLU A 143 -4.57 -1.16 -2.66
N LYS A 144 -3.28 -1.48 -2.59
CA LYS A 144 -2.77 -2.83 -2.91
C LYS A 144 -1.67 -3.27 -1.95
N PRO A 145 -1.69 -4.53 -1.48
CA PRO A 145 -0.55 -5.10 -0.78
C PRO A 145 0.65 -5.20 -1.73
N PHE A 146 1.81 -4.73 -1.28
CA PHE A 146 3.04 -4.76 -2.06
C PHE A 146 3.80 -6.08 -1.87
N GLU A 147 4.11 -6.78 -2.97
CA GLU A 147 4.75 -8.10 -2.95
C GLU A 147 6.29 -8.03 -2.89
N GLY A 148 6.93 -6.99 -3.43
CA GLY A 148 8.38 -6.95 -3.65
C GLY A 148 9.29 -6.83 -2.41
N LEU A 149 8.75 -6.48 -1.24
CA LEU A 149 9.50 -6.22 0.00
C LEU A 149 8.80 -6.79 1.25
N GLN A 150 8.20 -7.97 1.13
CA GLN A 150 7.33 -8.55 2.17
C GLN A 150 8.02 -8.74 3.53
N ASP A 151 9.29 -9.17 3.56
CA ASP A 151 10.01 -9.39 4.83
C ASP A 151 10.39 -8.07 5.52
N LYS A 152 10.86 -7.09 4.75
CA LYS A 152 11.16 -5.73 5.27
C LYS A 152 9.88 -5.07 5.81
N TYR A 153 8.75 -5.27 5.13
CA TYR A 153 7.43 -4.81 5.56
C TYR A 153 7.01 -5.45 6.88
N LYS A 154 7.11 -6.78 6.97
CA LYS A 154 6.73 -7.52 8.17
C LYS A 154 7.57 -7.11 9.37
N SER A 155 8.88 -6.91 9.18
CA SER A 155 9.77 -6.40 10.22
C SER A 155 9.41 -4.97 10.66
N MET A 156 9.10 -4.09 9.71
CA MET A 156 8.61 -2.73 10.00
C MET A 156 7.29 -2.79 10.79
N LEU A 157 6.32 -3.57 10.33
CA LEU A 157 5.02 -3.72 11.00
C LEU A 157 5.19 -4.24 12.42
N LEU A 158 6.02 -5.26 12.64
CA LEU A 158 6.25 -5.79 13.99
C LEU A 158 6.77 -4.70 14.95
N GLN A 159 7.72 -3.86 14.49
CA GLN A 159 8.21 -2.74 15.30
C GLN A 159 7.08 -1.73 15.61
N VAL A 160 6.28 -1.40 14.60
CA VAL A 160 5.15 -0.46 14.73
C VAL A 160 4.06 -1.03 15.64
N ASP A 161 3.73 -2.31 15.53
CA ASP A 161 2.73 -3.00 16.35
C ASP A 161 3.12 -3.00 17.82
N MET A 162 4.38 -3.28 18.13
CA MET A 162 4.87 -3.22 19.50
C MET A 162 4.71 -1.81 20.09
N ILE A 163 5.04 -0.77 19.30
CA ILE A 163 4.86 0.61 19.71
C ILE A 163 3.37 0.94 19.91
N LEU A 164 2.50 0.51 18.99
CA LEU A 164 1.06 0.74 19.05
C LEU A 164 0.42 0.05 20.25
N ILE A 165 0.74 -1.23 20.50
CA ILE A 165 0.23 -1.99 21.65
C ILE A 165 0.67 -1.33 22.96
N ILE A 166 1.94 -0.94 23.08
CA ILE A 166 2.45 -0.23 24.27
C ILE A 166 1.71 1.10 24.43
N SER A 167 1.56 1.88 23.35
CA SER A 167 0.86 3.17 23.41
C SER A 167 -0.61 3.03 23.80
N TYR A 168 -1.29 1.98 23.31
CA TYR A 168 -2.65 1.65 23.66
C TYR A 168 -2.78 1.28 25.13
N LEU A 169 -1.86 0.45 25.64
CA LEU A 169 -1.82 0.07 27.05
C LEU A 169 -1.60 1.31 27.95
N LEU A 170 -0.68 2.20 27.57
CA LEU A 170 -0.44 3.45 28.28
C LEU A 170 -1.67 4.37 28.29
N ILE A 171 -2.44 4.39 27.22
CA ILE A 171 -3.71 5.14 27.13
C ILE A 171 -4.77 4.53 28.05
N LEU A 172 -4.91 3.20 28.07
CA LEU A 172 -5.88 2.51 28.92
C LEU A 172 -5.59 2.75 30.41
N PHE A 173 -4.33 2.65 30.82
CA PHE A 173 -3.90 2.80 32.21
C PHE A 173 -3.47 4.22 32.57
N LYS A 174 -3.81 5.23 31.76
CA LYS A 174 -3.33 6.61 31.96
C LYS A 174 -3.70 7.16 33.34
N GLN A 175 -4.88 6.81 33.87
CA GLN A 175 -5.37 7.31 35.14
C GLN A 175 -4.66 6.63 36.31
N GLU A 176 -4.46 5.33 36.23
CA GLU A 176 -3.73 4.51 37.20
C GLU A 176 -2.25 4.90 37.24
N ILE A 177 -1.60 5.01 36.07
CA ILE A 177 -0.21 5.46 35.94
C ILE A 177 -0.07 6.87 36.52
N PHE A 178 -0.99 7.80 36.21
CA PHE A 178 -0.96 9.14 36.76
C PHE A 178 -1.06 9.13 38.30
N SER A 179 -1.97 8.31 38.85
CA SER A 179 -2.15 8.17 40.29
C SER A 179 -0.94 7.57 41.01
N LEU A 180 -0.23 6.66 40.33
CA LEU A 180 0.91 5.92 40.89
C LEU A 180 2.23 6.70 40.77
N LEU A 181 2.41 7.47 39.68
CA LEU A 181 3.64 8.19 39.38
C LEU A 181 3.70 9.60 40.01
N LEU A 182 2.56 10.29 40.15
CA LEU A 182 2.47 11.66 40.68
C LEU A 182 1.55 11.71 41.91
N SER A 183 2.01 11.19 43.04
CA SER A 183 1.18 11.11 44.26
C SER A 183 0.91 12.44 44.97
N GLN A 184 1.55 13.58 44.65
CA GLN A 184 1.38 14.81 45.45
C GLN A 184 1.45 16.17 44.73
N THR A 185 1.65 16.25 43.41
CA THR A 185 1.80 17.56 42.76
C THR A 185 1.02 17.64 41.46
N TYR A 186 -0.20 18.18 41.53
CA TYR A 186 -0.91 18.68 40.35
C TYR A 186 -0.11 19.83 39.76
N LEU A 187 0.87 19.54 38.90
CA LEU A 187 1.49 20.55 38.04
C LEU A 187 0.52 20.87 36.89
N PRO A 188 -0.01 22.11 36.81
CA PRO A 188 -0.87 22.51 35.71
C PRO A 188 -0.03 22.57 34.42
N GLY A 189 -0.05 21.50 33.63
CA GLY A 189 0.68 21.39 32.35
C GLY A 189 1.30 20.01 32.06
N TYR A 190 1.39 19.11 33.04
CA TYR A 190 1.89 17.75 32.85
C TYR A 190 0.93 16.77 32.14
N PRO A 191 -0.41 16.82 32.31
CA PRO A 191 -1.32 15.89 31.62
C PRO A 191 -1.40 16.11 30.10
N GLN A 192 -0.57 16.96 29.49
CA GLN A 192 -0.57 17.24 28.05
C GLN A 192 0.64 16.66 27.32
N ILE A 193 1.68 16.23 28.05
CA ILE A 193 2.91 15.74 27.43
C ILE A 193 2.67 14.45 26.64
N TYR A 194 1.74 13.60 27.10
CA TYR A 194 1.39 12.36 26.41
C TYR A 194 0.77 12.62 25.03
N ILE A 195 0.03 13.73 24.85
CA ILE A 195 -0.58 14.09 23.58
C ILE A 195 0.54 14.38 22.57
N TRP A 196 1.51 15.21 22.95
CA TRP A 196 2.65 15.55 22.09
C TRP A 196 3.52 14.34 21.79
N VAL A 197 3.89 13.56 22.82
CA VAL A 197 4.70 12.34 22.66
C VAL A 197 3.97 11.35 21.77
N GLY A 198 2.67 11.12 21.99
CA GLY A 198 1.85 10.23 21.18
C GLY A 198 1.71 10.69 19.73
N LEU A 199 1.50 11.99 19.49
CA LEU A 199 1.47 12.56 18.14
C LEU A 199 2.81 12.44 17.43
N LEU A 200 3.94 12.66 18.11
CA LEU A 200 5.27 12.45 17.54
C LEU A 200 5.51 10.98 17.18
N ILE A 201 5.08 10.04 18.04
CA ILE A 201 5.12 8.62 17.74
C ILE A 201 4.26 8.29 16.51
N HIS A 202 3.07 8.85 16.38
CA HIS A 202 2.21 8.63 15.21
C HIS A 202 2.80 9.24 13.93
N MET A 203 3.41 10.42 14.02
CA MET A 203 4.16 11.02 12.92
C MET A 203 5.33 10.12 12.50
N TYR A 204 6.06 9.55 13.46
CA TYR A 204 7.12 8.60 13.16
C TYR A 204 6.59 7.36 12.41
N ILE A 205 5.46 6.80 12.85
CA ILE A 205 4.80 5.68 12.17
C ILE A 205 4.43 6.08 10.73
N LEU A 206 3.79 7.25 10.53
CA LEU A 206 3.44 7.76 9.20
C LEU A 206 4.67 7.93 8.30
N VAL A 207 5.77 8.48 8.81
CA VAL A 207 7.03 8.62 8.06
C VAL A 207 7.61 7.27 7.66
N ARG A 208 7.57 6.26 8.53
CA ARG A 208 7.98 4.88 8.20
C ARG A 208 7.15 4.32 7.06
N PHE A 209 5.83 4.53 7.08
CA PHE A 209 4.94 4.12 5.99
C PHE A 209 5.24 4.84 4.67
N VAL A 210 5.44 6.16 4.72
CA VAL A 210 5.82 6.94 3.53
C VAL A 210 7.15 6.45 2.97
N SER A 211 8.16 6.22 3.83
CA SER A 211 9.46 5.71 3.41
C SER A 211 9.34 4.34 2.75
N TYR A 212 8.60 3.42 3.36
CA TYR A 212 8.39 2.09 2.80
C TYR A 212 7.64 2.16 1.45
N SER A 213 6.62 3.01 1.35
CA SER A 213 5.90 3.25 0.10
C SER A 213 6.81 3.77 -1.03
N LYS A 214 7.82 4.57 -0.68
CA LYS A 214 8.84 5.04 -1.62
C LYS A 214 9.75 3.89 -2.04
N ASP A 215 10.30 3.13 -1.07
CA ASP A 215 11.19 2.01 -1.34
C ASP A 215 10.56 0.98 -2.30
N VAL A 216 9.28 0.66 -2.11
CA VAL A 216 8.60 -0.28 -3.01
C VAL A 216 8.45 0.30 -4.41
N ARG A 217 7.98 1.55 -4.52
CA ARG A 217 7.82 2.18 -5.83
C ARG A 217 9.15 2.28 -6.58
N ASP A 218 10.22 2.62 -5.86
CA ASP A 218 11.56 2.71 -6.45
C ASP A 218 12.04 1.31 -6.90
N SER A 219 11.74 0.25 -6.14
CA SER A 219 12.04 -1.13 -6.55
C SER A 219 11.25 -1.59 -7.79
N GLU A 220 9.99 -1.18 -7.92
CA GLU A 220 9.14 -1.50 -9.07
C GLU A 220 9.65 -0.79 -10.34
N ILE A 221 10.00 0.49 -10.22
CA ILE A 221 10.62 1.27 -11.31
C ILE A 221 11.94 0.63 -11.75
N LEU A 222 12.79 0.20 -10.81
CA LEU A 222 14.05 -0.47 -11.13
C LEU A 222 13.82 -1.79 -11.88
N ARG A 223 12.82 -2.58 -11.47
CA ARG A 223 12.45 -3.83 -12.15
C ARG A 223 11.97 -3.57 -13.58
N GLU A 224 11.10 -2.59 -13.77
CA GLU A 224 10.62 -2.19 -15.10
C GLU A 224 11.76 -1.69 -16.00
N GLN A 225 12.70 -0.94 -15.45
CA GLN A 225 13.90 -0.50 -16.18
C GLN A 225 14.79 -1.67 -16.62
N GLU A 226 14.99 -2.66 -15.74
CA GLU A 226 15.77 -3.86 -16.07
C GLU A 226 15.09 -4.71 -17.16
N GLU A 227 13.77 -4.88 -17.07
CA GLU A 227 12.98 -5.57 -18.11
C GLU A 227 13.06 -4.84 -19.45
N HIS A 228 12.96 -3.52 -19.45
CA HIS A 228 13.09 -2.71 -20.64
C HIS A 228 14.48 -2.83 -21.28
N LEU A 229 15.54 -2.81 -20.46
CA LEU A 229 16.92 -2.97 -20.93
C LEU A 229 17.15 -4.36 -21.54
N ARG A 230 16.64 -5.41 -20.90
CA ARG A 230 16.70 -6.79 -21.43
C ARG A 230 15.97 -6.92 -22.76
N SER A 231 14.82 -6.26 -22.90
CA SER A 231 14.07 -6.21 -24.17
C SER A 231 14.86 -5.51 -25.27
N LEU A 232 15.53 -4.40 -24.97
CA LEU A 232 16.37 -3.68 -25.93
C LEU A 232 17.57 -4.51 -26.37
N GLU A 233 18.21 -5.23 -25.44
CA GLU A 233 19.32 -6.13 -25.76
C GLU A 233 18.87 -7.25 -26.70
N ALA A 234 17.74 -7.90 -26.41
CA ALA A 234 17.17 -8.92 -27.28
C ALA A 234 16.82 -8.38 -28.68
N TYR A 235 16.32 -7.14 -28.76
CA TYR A 235 16.05 -6.49 -30.04
C TYR A 235 17.33 -6.19 -30.83
N ASN A 236 18.39 -5.71 -30.17
CA ASN A 236 19.70 -5.49 -30.80
C ASN A 236 20.28 -6.80 -31.34
N GLN A 237 20.18 -7.91 -30.59
CA GLN A 237 20.62 -9.22 -31.06
C GLN A 237 19.87 -9.65 -32.33
N LYS A 238 18.55 -9.42 -32.40
CA LYS A 238 17.75 -9.69 -33.61
C LYS A 238 18.21 -8.84 -34.80
N ILE A 239 18.52 -7.56 -34.58
CA ILE A 239 19.08 -6.69 -35.64
C ILE A 239 20.44 -7.21 -36.10
N GLU A 240 21.31 -7.61 -35.19
CA GLU A 240 22.64 -8.12 -35.56
C GLU A 240 22.54 -9.41 -36.36
N ALA A 241 21.66 -10.32 -35.97
CA ALA A 241 21.37 -11.55 -36.72
C ALA A 241 20.82 -11.24 -38.13
N ALA A 242 19.84 -10.34 -38.23
CA ALA A 242 19.30 -9.90 -39.51
C ALA A 242 20.37 -9.24 -40.40
N TYR A 243 21.23 -8.40 -39.84
CA TYR A 243 22.33 -7.78 -40.57
C TYR A 243 23.35 -8.81 -41.08
N LYS A 244 23.70 -9.81 -40.26
CA LYS A 244 24.58 -10.91 -40.68
C LYS A 244 23.97 -11.72 -41.82
N SER A 245 22.68 -12.03 -41.74
CA SER A 245 21.93 -12.70 -42.82
C SER A 245 21.97 -11.89 -44.12
N VAL A 246 21.63 -10.59 -44.07
CA VAL A 246 21.69 -9.70 -45.24
C VAL A 246 23.10 -9.61 -45.83
N ARG A 247 24.14 -9.55 -44.98
CA ARG A 247 25.53 -9.51 -45.43
C ARG A 247 25.96 -10.83 -46.11
N SER A 248 25.57 -11.97 -45.56
CA SER A 248 25.82 -13.28 -46.17
C SER A 248 25.15 -13.35 -47.54
N PHE A 249 23.84 -13.04 -47.60
CA PHE A 249 23.08 -13.01 -48.83
C PHE A 249 23.75 -12.13 -49.91
N LYS A 250 24.19 -10.91 -49.54
CA LYS A 250 24.90 -10.03 -50.46
C LYS A 250 26.19 -10.67 -51.00
N HIS A 251 27.00 -11.27 -50.12
CA HIS A 251 28.26 -11.92 -50.51
C HIS A 251 28.02 -13.13 -51.42
N ASP A 252 27.01 -13.94 -51.11
CA ASP A 252 26.64 -15.10 -51.92
C ASP A 252 26.11 -14.67 -53.30
N TYR A 253 25.33 -13.59 -53.35
CA TYR A 253 24.88 -12.97 -54.60
C TYR A 253 26.04 -12.39 -55.43
N GLU A 254 27.02 -11.71 -54.81
CA GLU A 254 28.23 -11.23 -55.51
C GLU A 254 29.01 -12.41 -56.12
N ASN A 255 29.13 -13.53 -55.41
CA ASN A 255 29.80 -14.73 -55.94
C ASN A 255 29.04 -15.34 -57.12
N VAL A 256 27.70 -15.38 -57.06
CA VAL A 256 26.87 -15.81 -58.19
C VAL A 256 27.11 -14.94 -59.43
N LEU A 257 27.14 -13.61 -59.26
CA LEU A 257 27.41 -12.69 -60.37
C LEU A 257 28.82 -12.85 -60.96
N ILE A 258 29.85 -12.96 -60.11
CA ILE A 258 31.24 -13.16 -60.54
C ILE A 258 31.38 -14.49 -61.30
N SER A 259 30.78 -15.58 -60.79
CA SER A 259 30.80 -16.88 -61.46
C SER A 259 30.13 -16.81 -62.83
N MET A 260 28.97 -16.15 -62.93
CA MET A 260 28.24 -16.00 -64.18
C MET A 260 29.03 -15.16 -65.19
N GLN A 261 29.63 -14.05 -64.74
CA GLN A 261 30.49 -13.21 -65.58
C GLN A 261 31.71 -14.00 -66.10
N THR A 262 32.37 -14.75 -65.23
CA THR A 262 33.55 -15.57 -65.59
C THR A 262 33.21 -16.60 -66.67
N SER A 263 32.04 -17.26 -66.55
CA SER A 263 31.59 -18.22 -67.55
C SER A 263 31.24 -17.56 -68.87
N ILE A 264 30.63 -16.36 -68.86
CA ILE A 264 30.35 -15.58 -70.07
C ILE A 264 31.66 -15.14 -70.77
N ASP A 265 32.62 -14.61 -70.00
CA ASP A 265 33.90 -14.12 -70.52
C ASP A 265 34.75 -15.24 -71.16
N SER A 266 34.54 -16.50 -70.75
CA SER A 266 35.20 -17.66 -71.34
C SER A 266 34.80 -17.95 -72.80
N GLY A 267 33.62 -17.49 -73.23
CA GLY A 267 33.06 -17.77 -74.55
C GLY A 267 32.63 -19.22 -74.79
N ASP A 268 32.73 -20.11 -73.80
CA ASP A 268 32.28 -21.51 -73.88
C ASP A 268 30.81 -21.64 -73.48
N PHE A 269 29.96 -21.92 -74.47
CA PHE A 269 28.51 -22.06 -74.27
C PHE A 269 28.15 -23.19 -73.29
N ASN A 270 28.92 -24.29 -73.26
CA ASN A 270 28.66 -25.39 -72.34
C ASN A 270 28.93 -24.99 -70.89
N LEU A 271 29.97 -24.18 -70.65
CA LEU A 271 30.32 -23.69 -69.32
C LEU A 271 29.27 -22.70 -68.79
N ILE A 272 28.73 -21.85 -69.67
CA ILE A 272 27.65 -20.92 -69.34
C ILE A 272 26.39 -21.69 -68.94
N GLU A 273 25.99 -22.70 -69.72
CA GLU A 273 24.82 -23.54 -69.41
C GLU A 273 25.01 -24.29 -68.07
N GLN A 274 26.21 -24.82 -67.83
CA GLN A 274 26.53 -25.51 -66.57
C GLN A 274 26.45 -24.56 -65.36
N THR A 275 27.07 -23.38 -65.43
CA THR A 275 27.06 -22.40 -64.33
C THR A 275 25.64 -21.93 -64.02
N TYR A 276 24.81 -21.72 -65.04
CA TYR A 276 23.40 -21.35 -64.87
C TYR A 276 22.58 -22.44 -64.14
N GLN A 277 22.76 -23.71 -64.53
CA GLN A 277 22.09 -24.83 -63.88
C GLN A 277 22.55 -25.01 -62.41
N ASP A 278 23.83 -24.80 -62.13
CA ASP A 278 24.36 -24.86 -60.76
C ASP A 278 23.80 -23.74 -59.87
N ILE A 279 23.67 -22.52 -60.39
CA ILE A 279 23.02 -21.40 -59.67
C ILE A 279 21.55 -21.72 -59.39
N LEU A 280 20.80 -22.23 -60.37
CA LEU A 280 19.40 -22.62 -60.21
C LEU A 280 19.23 -23.73 -59.16
N LYS A 281 20.11 -24.73 -59.19
CA LYS A 281 20.09 -25.83 -58.23
C LYS A 281 20.40 -25.34 -56.82
N LYS A 282 21.38 -24.45 -56.67
CA LYS A 282 21.74 -23.87 -55.38
C LYS A 282 20.62 -22.99 -54.79
N ALA A 283 20.03 -22.10 -55.60
CA ALA A 283 18.89 -21.29 -55.18
C ALA A 283 17.65 -22.14 -54.82
N GLY A 284 17.43 -23.23 -55.56
CA GLY A 284 16.37 -24.18 -55.26
C GLY A 284 16.58 -24.97 -53.96
N GLN A 285 17.83 -25.22 -53.56
CA GLN A 285 18.14 -25.87 -52.27
C GLN A 285 17.98 -24.91 -51.09
N GLU A 286 18.42 -23.67 -51.23
CA GLU A 286 18.28 -22.64 -50.18
C GLU A 286 16.80 -22.35 -49.85
N LEU A 287 15.91 -22.36 -50.84
CA LEU A 287 14.46 -22.19 -50.63
C LEU A 287 13.78 -23.33 -49.85
N ILE A 288 14.32 -24.56 -49.93
CA ILE A 288 13.75 -25.73 -49.24
C ILE A 288 14.19 -25.73 -47.77
N GLU A 289 15.42 -25.32 -47.48
CA GLU A 289 15.93 -25.22 -46.11
C GLU A 289 15.25 -24.11 -45.30
N GLU A 290 14.87 -23.00 -45.95
CA GLU A 290 14.21 -21.85 -45.28
C GLU A 290 12.74 -22.13 -44.87
N ASP A 291 12.04 -23.03 -45.57
CA ASP A 291 10.67 -23.46 -45.26
C ASP A 291 10.62 -24.46 -44.08
N ASP A 292 11.63 -25.33 -43.95
CA ASP A 292 11.72 -26.31 -42.84
C ASP A 292 12.10 -25.64 -41.51
N GLU A 293 12.87 -24.54 -41.53
CA GLU A 293 13.28 -23.82 -40.31
C GLU A 293 12.16 -22.93 -39.73
N ASN A 294 11.20 -22.47 -40.55
CA ASN A 294 10.05 -21.67 -40.12
C ASN A 294 8.82 -22.49 -39.69
N ALA A 295 8.80 -23.81 -39.96
CA ALA A 295 7.72 -24.72 -39.58
C ALA A 295 7.91 -25.39 -38.20
N SER A 296 9.06 -25.17 -37.55
CA SER A 296 9.40 -25.62 -36.19
C SER A 296 9.22 -24.52 -35.13
#